data_AF-A0AAD4HQZ9-F1
#
_entry.id   AF-A0AAD4HQZ9-F1
#
_cell.length_a   1.000
_cell.length_b   1.000
_cell.length_c   1.000
_cell.angle_alpha   90.00
_cell.angle_beta   90.00
_cell.angle_gamma   90.00
#
_symmetry.space_group_name_H-M   'P 1'
#
loop_
_entity.id
_entity.type
_entity.pdbx_description
1 polymer ?
#
loop_
_entity_poly.entity_id
_entity_poly.type
_entity_poly.pdbx_seq_one_letter_code
_entity_poly.pdbx_strand_id
1 'polypeptide(L)' 'MSHPILSEFDIVFAGGGTTACVVAGRLAAYDPSLRILILEAGQHTLNKPIHQ' A
#
# COMPACT_ATOMS: atom_id res chain seq x y z
N MET A 1 19.48 10.48 16.70
CA MET A 1 19.10 10.31 15.28
C MET A 1 17.64 10.69 15.16
N SER A 2 17.31 11.75 14.44
CA SER A 2 15.91 12.14 14.22
C SER A 2 15.23 11.05 13.41
N HIS A 3 14.32 10.31 14.03
CA HIS A 3 13.38 9.48 13.28
C HIS A 3 12.64 10.44 12.34
N PRO A 4 12.65 10.23 11.00
CA PRO A 4 11.75 11.00 10.16
C PRO A 4 10.34 10.75 10.70
N ILE A 5 9.63 11.82 11.03
CA ILE A 5 8.20 11.75 11.31
C ILE A 5 7.59 10.93 10.18
N LEU A 6 7.04 9.76 10.50
CA LEU A 6 6.32 8.97 9.51
C LEU A 6 5.29 9.91 8.89
N SER A 7 5.28 10.00 7.57
CA SER A 7 4.28 10.79 6.87
C SER A 7 2.90 10.34 7.33
N GLU A 8 2.05 11.26 7.76
CA GLU A 8 0.66 10.94 8.05
C GLU A 8 -0.01 10.39 6.79
N PHE A 9 -0.94 9.46 6.95
CA PHE A 9 -1.75 8.91 5.87
C PHE A 9 -3.20 8.95 6.30
N ASP A 10 -4.11 9.19 5.37
CA ASP A 10 -5.54 9.24 5.65
C ASP A 10 -6.09 7.83 5.90
N ILE A 11 -5.53 6.83 5.19
CA ILE A 11 -5.95 5.43 5.25
C ILE A 11 -4.73 4.52 5.19
N VAL A 12 -4.70 3.50 6.06
CA VAL A 12 -3.67 2.46 6.08
C VAL A 12 -4.31 1.08 5.95
N PHE A 13 -3.90 0.30 4.94
CA PHE A 13 -4.25 -1.11 4.80
C PHE A 13 -3.09 -2.00 5.27
N ALA A 14 -3.35 -2.87 6.24
CA ALA A 14 -2.42 -3.89 6.69
C ALA A 14 -2.64 -5.19 5.88
N GLY A 15 -2.08 -5.22 4.67
CA GLY A 15 -2.14 -6.33 3.71
C GLY A 15 -2.40 -5.82 2.29
N GLY A 16 -1.54 -6.17 1.34
CA GLY A 16 -1.62 -5.86 -0.09
C GLY A 16 -2.36 -6.91 -0.93
N GLY A 17 -3.33 -7.61 -0.32
CA GLY A 17 -4.16 -8.61 -0.99
C GLY A 17 -5.21 -8.00 -1.91
N THR A 18 -5.99 -8.88 -2.57
CA THR A 18 -7.02 -8.51 -3.55
C THR A 18 -8.00 -7.46 -3.03
N THR A 19 -8.55 -7.67 -1.83
CA THR A 19 -9.52 -6.75 -1.21
C THR A 19 -8.93 -5.36 -1.01
N ALA A 20 -7.72 -5.26 -0.46
CA ALA A 20 -7.07 -3.97 -0.19
C ALA A 20 -6.78 -3.22 -1.49
N CYS A 21 -6.26 -3.90 -2.51
CA CYS A 21 -5.97 -3.28 -3.81
C CYS A 21 -7.24 -2.76 -4.51
N VAL A 22 -8.35 -3.51 -4.45
CA VAL A 22 -9.63 -3.06 -5.04
C VAL A 22 -10.19 -1.85 -4.30
N VAL A 23 -10.19 -1.86 -2.96
CA VAL A 23 -10.71 -0.75 -2.16
C VAL A 23 -9.82 0.49 -2.34
N ALA A 24 -8.50 0.35 -2.23
CA ALA A 24 -7.55 1.44 -2.41
C ALA A 24 -7.66 2.07 -3.80
N GLY A 25 -7.78 1.26 -4.86
CA GLY A 25 -7.96 1.77 -6.22
C GLY A 25 -9.26 2.55 -6.40
N ARG A 26 -10.36 2.10 -5.79
CA ARG A 26 -11.64 2.83 -5.82
C ARG A 26 -11.57 4.16 -5.06
N LEU A 27 -10.93 4.16 -3.89
CA LEU A 27 -10.75 5.37 -3.08
C LEU A 27 -9.85 6.39 -3.79
N ALA A 28 -8.73 5.95 -4.36
CA ALA A 28 -7.82 6.81 -5.11
C ALA A 28 -8.47 7.39 -6.38
N ALA A 29 -9.35 6.64 -7.04
CA ALA A 29 -10.11 7.12 -8.18
C ALA A 29 -11.21 8.11 -7.81
N TYR A 30 -11.84 7.92 -6.63
CA TYR A 30 -12.90 8.81 -6.14
C TYR A 30 -12.33 10.13 -5.60
N ASP A 31 -11.25 10.06 -4.82
CA ASP A 31 -10.58 11.22 -4.24
C ASP A 31 -9.05 11.07 -4.35
N PRO A 32 -8.45 11.69 -5.39
CA PRO A 32 -7.01 11.66 -5.60
C PRO A 32 -6.18 12.40 -4.53
N SER A 33 -6.82 13.16 -3.62
CA SER A 33 -6.12 13.84 -2.54
C SER A 33 -5.79 12.91 -1.36
N LEU A 34 -6.47 11.77 -1.26
CA LEU A 34 -6.23 10.78 -0.21
C LEU A 34 -4.83 10.18 -0.32
N ARG A 35 -4.07 10.27 0.77
CA ARG A 35 -2.80 9.56 0.93
C ARG A 35 -3.07 8.19 1.53
N ILE A 36 -3.01 7.16 0.69
CA ILE A 36 -3.29 5.77 1.05
C ILE A 36 -1.98 4.99 1.17
N LEU A 37 -1.75 4.37 2.33
CA LEU A 37 -0.63 3.45 2.56
C LEU A 37 -1.14 2.00 2.54
N ILE A 38 -0.45 1.13 1.80
CA ILE A 38 -0.68 -0.32 1.84
C ILE A 38 0.62 -0.98 2.32
N LEU A 39 0.54 -1.66 3.46
CA LEU A 39 1.63 -2.46 4.00
C LEU A 39 1.43 -3.91 3.58
N GLU A 40 2.48 -4.56 3.08
CA GLU A 40 2.44 -5.98 2.72
C GLU A 40 3.68 -6.66 3.31
N ALA A 41 3.46 -7.75 4.04
CA ALA A 41 4.57 -8.50 4.67
C ALA A 41 5.35 -9.30 3.62
N GLY A 42 4.67 -9.75 2.56
CA GLY A 42 5.28 -10.43 1.44
C GLY A 42 6.19 -9.53 0.60
N GLN A 43 7.21 -10.14 0.00
CA GLN A 43 8.04 -9.46 -0.99
C GLN A 43 7.27 -9.19 -2.29
N HIS A 44 7.64 -8.13 -3.01
CA HIS A 44 7.14 -7.94 -4.38
C HIS A 44 7.61 -9.07 -5.28
N THR A 45 6.66 -9.75 -5.95
CA THR A 45 6.89 -11.00 -6.69
C THR A 45 6.79 -10.88 -8.20
N LEU A 46 6.09 -9.88 -8.72
CA LEU A 46 5.86 -9.69 -10.16
C LEU A 46 7.20 -9.52 -10.89
N ASN A 47 7.40 -10.28 -11.96
CA ASN A 47 8.62 -10.29 -12.78
C ASN A 47 9.91 -10.65 -12.02
N LYS A 48 9.81 -11.35 -10.88
CA LYS A 48 10.99 -11.87 -10.16
C LYS A 48 11.07 -13.39 -10.21
N PRO A 49 12.28 -13.98 -10.35
CA PRO A 49 12.50 -15.43 -10.35
C PRO A 49 12.52 -15.99 -8.92
N ILE A 50 11.52 -15.65 -8.11
CA ILE A 50 11.48 -16.00 -6.68
C ILE A 50 10.86 -17.39 -6.40
N HIS A 51 10.41 -18.08 -7.46
CA HIS A 51 9.87 -19.45 -7.40
C HIS A 51 10.54 -20.38 -8.43
N GLN A 52 11.73 -20.02 -8.92
CA GLN A 52 12.55 -20.90 -9.76
C GLN A 52 13.66 -21.55 -8.94
#